data_AF-A0A067RQK4-F1
#
_entry.id   AF-A0A067RQK4-F1
#
_cell.length_a   1.000
_cell.length_b   1.000
_cell.length_c   1.000
_cell.angle_alpha   90.00
_cell.angle_beta   90.00
_cell.angle_gamma   90.00
#
_symmetry.space_group_name_H-M   'P 1'
#
loop_
_entity.id
_entity.type
_entity.pdbx_description
1 polymer ?
#
loop_
_entity_poly.entity_id
_entity_poly.type
_entity_poly.pdbx_seq_one_letter_code
_entity_poly.pdbx_strand_id
1 'polypeptide(L)'
;MDTGFSLDDLPSEFVYDVDKDSDGKKCILIRANLQNKDDCERWLKAYESKSRTKWIVAKVITTPFRSVFHKTWMCHLSNRNKSKDSQRSTDCKAKIDIKVKKLNRNTTRKDKYLRRDPPLSAVMHLELKHNHHIQCDSVLKYLRISQNVTEEFECYFRDGLTPIEACEVHEIKIKLNQNADINLADGSLNPSLRKVYHLYHKWRRVTAAGAQPIKTDTSEAKMSRDSLTETVQCLNNHSSTQLC
;
A
#
# COMPACT_ATOMS: atom_id res chain seq x y z
N MET A 1 10.24 21.34 4.10
CA MET A 1 9.16 21.78 5.01
C MET A 1 8.93 20.63 5.97
N ASP A 2 9.25 20.86 7.25
CA ASP A 2 9.10 19.87 8.31
C ASP A 2 7.61 19.76 8.66
N THR A 3 6.95 18.72 8.17
CA THR A 3 5.70 18.27 8.78
C THR A 3 6.08 17.68 10.12
N GLY A 4 5.80 18.40 11.21
CA GLY A 4 5.99 17.90 12.56
C GLY A 4 5.27 16.56 12.71
N PHE A 5 5.98 15.54 13.14
CA PHE A 5 5.38 14.25 13.45
C PHE A 5 4.42 14.43 14.62
N SER A 6 3.17 14.00 14.46
CA SER A 6 2.24 13.83 15.58
C SER A 6 2.03 12.34 15.87
N LEU A 7 1.82 12.01 17.14
CA LEU A 7 1.30 10.70 17.54
C LEU A 7 -0.05 10.40 16.87
N ASP A 8 -0.81 11.45 16.56
CA ASP A 8 -2.07 11.34 15.84
C ASP A 8 -1.91 10.84 14.41
N ASP A 9 -0.69 10.83 13.85
CA ASP A 9 -0.42 10.27 12.52
C ASP A 9 -0.36 8.73 12.54
N LEU A 10 -0.30 8.13 13.72
CA LEU A 10 -0.25 6.67 13.86
C LEU A 10 -1.66 6.05 13.72
N PRO A 11 -1.74 4.77 13.33
CA PRO A 11 -3.00 4.02 13.33
C PRO A 11 -3.58 3.89 14.75
N SER A 12 -4.80 4.36 14.98
CA SER A 12 -5.44 4.37 16.30
C SER A 12 -5.84 2.99 16.83
N GLU A 13 -5.83 1.96 15.98
CA GLU A 13 -6.14 0.57 16.34
C GLU A 13 -5.15 -0.06 17.33
N PHE A 14 -3.98 0.57 17.53
CA PHE A 14 -2.90 0.03 18.34
C PHE A 14 -2.60 0.94 19.53
N VAL A 15 -2.06 0.33 20.58
CA VAL A 15 -1.63 1.03 21.79
C VAL A 15 -0.16 1.36 21.65
N TYR A 16 0.18 2.62 21.90
CA TYR A 16 1.55 3.14 21.81
C TYR A 16 2.05 3.67 23.14
N ASP A 17 3.36 3.63 23.32
CA ASP A 17 4.05 4.49 24.27
C ASP A 17 5.33 5.02 23.61
N VAL A 18 5.58 6.31 23.76
CA VAL A 18 6.79 6.94 23.24
C VAL A 18 7.88 6.80 24.28
N ASP A 19 9.01 6.24 23.87
CA ASP A 19 10.15 6.10 24.77
C ASP A 19 10.79 7.48 24.98
N LYS A 20 10.70 7.99 26.21
CA LYS A 20 11.13 9.35 26.57
C LYS A 20 12.63 9.60 26.44
N ASP A 21 13.43 8.53 26.29
CA ASP A 21 14.89 8.60 26.03
C ASP A 21 15.24 9.01 24.58
N SER A 22 14.25 9.49 23.81
CA SER A 22 14.41 9.95 22.42
C SER A 22 14.80 11.42 22.30
N ASP A 23 14.81 12.18 23.41
CA ASP A 23 15.13 13.62 23.40
C ASP A 23 16.50 13.85 22.74
N GLY A 24 16.48 14.47 21.56
CA GLY A 24 17.65 14.79 20.75
C GLY A 24 17.94 13.86 19.56
N LYS A 25 17.21 12.75 19.35
CA LYS A 25 17.40 11.88 18.18
C LYS A 25 16.45 12.24 17.04
N LYS A 26 16.98 12.24 15.81
CA LYS A 26 16.23 12.37 14.53
C LYS A 26 15.22 11.23 14.27
N CYS A 27 15.15 10.26 15.18
CA CYS A 27 14.41 9.01 15.06
C CYS A 27 13.58 8.81 16.32
N ILE A 28 12.30 8.48 16.11
CA ILE A 28 11.31 8.34 17.17
C ILE A 28 11.26 6.88 17.57
N LEU A 29 11.45 6.62 18.87
CA LEU A 29 11.36 5.28 19.43
C LEU A 29 9.97 5.07 20.04
N ILE A 30 9.22 4.13 19.48
CA ILE A 30 7.84 3.82 19.92
C ILE A 30 7.76 2.36 20.34
N ARG A 31 7.05 2.12 21.44
CA ARG A 31 6.63 0.80 21.89
C ARG A 31 5.18 0.58 21.48
N ALA A 32 4.86 -0.55 20.86
CA ALA A 32 3.51 -0.87 20.42
C ALA A 32 3.10 -2.30 20.78
N ASN A 33 1.79 -2.54 20.87
CA ASN A 33 1.21 -3.86 21.14
C ASN A 33 1.15 -4.79 19.89
N LEU A 34 2.16 -4.75 19.01
CA LEU A 34 2.25 -5.67 17.87
C LEU A 34 2.90 -6.98 18.29
N GLN A 35 2.26 -8.13 18.03
CA GLN A 35 2.68 -9.43 18.54
C GLN A 35 3.31 -10.33 17.48
N ASN A 36 2.94 -10.15 16.22
CA ASN A 36 3.35 -11.04 15.13
C ASN A 36 3.57 -10.26 13.82
N LYS A 37 3.85 -11.02 12.75
CA LYS A 37 4.05 -10.47 11.40
C LYS A 37 2.79 -9.77 10.88
N ASP A 38 1.62 -10.35 11.11
CA ASP A 38 0.36 -9.88 10.53
C ASP A 38 -0.06 -8.54 11.15
N ASP A 39 0.14 -8.37 12.46
CA ASP A 39 -0.04 -7.09 13.14
C ASP A 39 0.88 -6.01 12.56
N CYS A 40 2.14 -6.34 12.28
CA CYS A 40 3.08 -5.39 11.67
C CYS A 40 2.67 -5.01 10.25
N GLU A 41 2.17 -5.97 9.46
CA GLU A 41 1.71 -5.71 8.09
C GLU A 41 0.39 -4.92 8.08
N ARG A 42 -0.51 -5.19 9.03
CA ARG A 42 -1.73 -4.38 9.25
C ARG A 42 -1.39 -2.96 9.67
N TRP A 43 -0.52 -2.81 10.66
CA TRP A 43 -0.03 -1.50 11.11
C TRP A 43 0.56 -0.68 9.95
N LEU A 44 1.44 -1.30 9.15
CA LEU A 44 2.07 -0.61 8.03
C LEU A 44 1.04 -0.19 6.98
N LYS A 45 0.09 -1.06 6.62
CA LYS A 45 -0.98 -0.73 5.68
C LYS A 45 -1.83 0.44 6.18
N ALA A 46 -2.23 0.42 7.45
CA ALA A 46 -3.00 1.52 8.04
C ALA A 46 -2.21 2.83 8.04
N TYR A 47 -0.92 2.77 8.39
CA TYR A 47 -0.04 3.94 8.35
C TYR A 47 0.16 4.48 6.93
N GLU A 48 0.37 3.61 5.94
CA GLU A 48 0.48 3.99 4.52
C GLU A 48 -0.78 4.70 4.01
N SER A 49 -1.95 4.15 4.33
CA SER A 49 -3.24 4.74 3.93
C SER A 49 -3.44 6.13 4.52
N LYS A 50 -3.11 6.30 5.82
CA LYS A 50 -3.29 7.57 6.53
C LYS A 50 -2.28 8.63 6.10
N SER A 51 -1.00 8.28 6.03
CA SER A 51 0.09 9.21 5.65
C SER A 51 0.23 9.43 4.14
N ARG A 52 -0.48 8.64 3.32
CA ARG A 52 -0.30 8.56 1.86
C ARG A 52 1.15 8.30 1.44
N THR A 53 1.90 7.59 2.28
CA THR A 53 3.26 7.15 1.96
C THR A 53 3.25 5.70 1.49
N LYS A 54 4.29 5.30 0.76
CA LYS A 54 4.56 3.89 0.44
C LYS A 54 5.97 3.51 0.82
N TRP A 55 6.09 2.30 1.36
CA TRP A 55 7.32 1.80 1.93
C TRP A 55 7.77 0.52 1.23
N ILE A 56 9.04 0.46 0.84
CA ILE A 56 9.66 -0.73 0.25
C ILE A 56 10.48 -1.47 1.29
N VAL A 57 10.45 -2.80 1.22
CA VAL A 57 11.21 -3.64 2.12
C VAL A 57 12.70 -3.43 1.88
N ALA A 58 13.41 -3.02 2.92
CA ALA A 58 14.85 -2.78 2.89
C ALA A 58 15.62 -4.01 3.37
N LYS A 59 15.17 -4.57 4.49
CA LYS A 59 15.78 -5.72 5.17
C LYS A 59 14.72 -6.59 5.82
N VAL A 60 14.88 -7.90 5.69
CA VAL A 60 14.09 -8.91 6.41
C VAL A 60 15.07 -9.77 7.19
N ILE A 61 14.80 -10.01 8.48
CA ILE A 61 15.53 -11.02 9.23
C ILE A 61 14.70 -12.31 9.20
N THR A 62 15.17 -13.28 8.43
CA THR A 62 14.44 -14.53 8.14
C THR A 62 14.42 -15.50 9.32
N THR A 63 15.47 -15.52 10.15
CA THR A 63 15.56 -16.38 11.34
C THR A 63 15.87 -15.58 12.60
N PRO A 64 14.88 -14.84 13.14
CA PRO A 64 15.08 -14.07 14.35
C PRO A 64 15.16 -14.99 15.58
N PHE A 65 16.36 -15.39 15.99
CA PHE A 65 16.54 -16.22 17.21
C PHE A 65 15.94 -15.56 18.46
N ARG A 66 16.07 -14.24 18.58
CA ARG A 66 15.71 -13.44 19.76
C ARG A 66 14.43 -12.60 19.60
N SER A 67 13.77 -12.65 18.44
CA SER A 67 12.54 -11.89 18.14
C SER A 67 11.52 -12.76 17.42
N VAL A 68 10.25 -12.39 17.45
CA VAL A 68 9.20 -13.05 16.65
C VAL A 68 9.30 -12.58 15.20
N PHE A 69 9.53 -11.29 15.02
CA PHE A 69 9.56 -10.62 13.73
C PHE A 69 10.55 -9.47 13.76
N HIS A 70 11.25 -9.24 12.65
CA HIS A 70 12.06 -8.05 12.45
C HIS A 70 12.17 -7.74 10.95
N LYS A 71 11.59 -6.60 10.56
CA LYS A 71 11.63 -6.11 9.19
C LYS A 71 11.84 -4.61 9.21
N THR A 72 12.59 -4.15 8.23
CA THR A 72 12.90 -2.75 8.01
C THR A 72 12.38 -2.35 6.64
N TRP A 73 11.75 -1.19 6.57
CA TRP A 73 11.28 -0.56 5.35
C TRP A 73 11.90 0.81 5.15
N MET A 74 11.98 1.24 3.90
CA MET A 74 12.44 2.56 3.48
C MET A 74 11.44 3.19 2.54
N CYS A 75 11.44 4.51 2.44
CA CYS A 75 10.58 5.21 1.50
C CYS A 75 10.72 4.63 0.08
N HIS A 76 9.60 4.55 -0.65
CA HIS A 76 9.60 4.10 -2.03
C HIS A 76 10.40 5.01 -2.98
N LEU A 77 10.83 6.21 -2.57
CA LEU A 77 11.76 7.11 -3.29
C LEU A 77 13.21 7.02 -2.81
N SER A 78 13.55 6.08 -1.92
CA SER A 78 14.95 5.77 -1.60
C SER A 78 15.70 5.23 -2.82
N ASN A 79 17.03 5.25 -2.79
CA ASN A 79 17.87 4.71 -3.87
C ASN A 79 17.89 3.16 -3.96
N ARG A 80 17.13 2.48 -3.08
CA ARG A 80 17.13 1.02 -2.99
C ARG A 80 16.54 0.37 -4.23
N ASN A 81 17.29 -0.58 -4.79
CA ASN A 81 16.92 -1.34 -5.99
C ASN A 81 16.66 -0.45 -7.22
N LYS A 82 17.36 0.69 -7.32
CA LYS A 82 17.26 1.64 -8.43
C LYS A 82 18.64 2.02 -8.92
N SER A 83 18.72 2.39 -10.20
CA SER A 83 19.91 3.00 -10.77
C SER A 83 20.14 4.41 -10.19
N LYS A 84 21.39 4.89 -10.27
CA LYS A 84 21.77 6.22 -9.78
C LYS A 84 20.99 7.33 -10.48
N ASP A 85 20.74 7.19 -11.79
CA ASP A 85 20.06 8.19 -12.62
C ASP A 85 18.53 8.01 -12.67
N SER A 86 17.97 7.20 -11.76
CA SER A 86 16.54 6.92 -11.76
C SER A 86 15.73 8.14 -11.33
N GLN A 87 14.84 8.58 -12.21
CA GLN A 87 13.80 9.59 -11.91
C GLN A 87 12.79 9.13 -10.83
N ARG A 88 12.91 7.89 -10.35
CA ARG A 88 12.10 7.32 -9.27
C ARG A 88 12.81 7.38 -7.92
N SER A 89 13.96 8.05 -7.81
CA SER A 89 14.75 8.16 -6.59
C SER A 89 15.04 9.61 -6.26
N THR A 90 14.80 10.00 -5.01
CA THR A 90 15.29 11.26 -4.43
C THR A 90 16.36 11.00 -3.37
N ASP A 91 16.86 9.77 -3.28
CA ASP A 91 17.72 9.30 -2.18
C ASP A 91 17.12 9.54 -0.78
N CYS A 92 15.79 9.43 -0.69
CA CYS A 92 15.07 9.60 0.57
C CYS A 92 15.56 8.63 1.65
N LYS A 93 15.91 9.14 2.83
CA LYS A 93 16.40 8.37 3.98
C LYS A 93 15.33 7.97 4.98
N ALA A 94 14.08 8.37 4.75
CA ALA A 94 12.97 7.99 5.63
C ALA A 94 12.88 6.46 5.76
N LYS A 95 12.72 5.99 7.00
CA LYS A 95 12.87 4.58 7.38
C LYS A 95 11.92 4.20 8.50
N ILE A 96 11.37 3.00 8.41
CA ILE A 96 10.58 2.37 9.47
C ILE A 96 11.26 1.05 9.82
N ASP A 97 11.59 0.83 11.08
CA ASP A 97 12.16 -0.44 11.55
C ASP A 97 11.33 -1.01 12.69
N ILE A 98 10.76 -2.19 12.48
CA ILE A 98 9.89 -2.83 13.47
C ILE A 98 10.50 -4.15 13.88
N LYS A 99 10.71 -4.30 15.20
CA LYS A 99 11.16 -5.52 15.83
C LYS A 99 10.18 -5.94 16.92
N VAL A 100 9.60 -7.12 16.78
CA VAL A 100 8.72 -7.71 17.78
C VAL A 100 9.50 -8.67 18.66
N LYS A 101 9.57 -8.39 19.96
CA LYS A 101 10.26 -9.23 20.94
C LYS A 101 9.43 -10.48 21.27
N LYS A 102 10.11 -11.59 21.56
CA LYS A 102 9.46 -12.80 22.11
C LYS A 102 9.00 -12.51 23.53
N LEU A 103 7.74 -12.84 23.84
CA LEU A 103 7.23 -12.80 25.20
C LEU A 103 7.61 -14.11 25.90
N ASN A 104 8.58 -14.04 26.80
CA ASN A 104 8.97 -15.17 27.65
C ASN A 104 9.37 -14.64 29.04
N ARG A 105 9.51 -15.53 30.02
CA ARG A 105 9.81 -15.14 31.41
C ARG A 105 11.06 -14.27 31.53
N ASN A 106 12.12 -14.58 30.77
CA ASN A 106 13.38 -13.85 30.84
C ASN A 106 13.31 -12.47 30.18
N THR A 107 12.64 -12.34 29.02
CA THR A 107 12.45 -11.05 28.34
C THR A 107 11.52 -10.14 29.14
N THR A 108 10.44 -10.69 29.68
CA THR A 108 9.46 -9.97 30.52
C THR A 108 10.10 -9.43 31.80
N ARG A 109 11.01 -10.20 32.41
CA ARG A 109 11.78 -9.72 33.58
C ARG A 109 12.66 -8.51 33.25
N LYS A 110 13.26 -8.48 32.06
CA LYS A 110 14.22 -7.44 31.66
C LYS A 110 13.57 -6.19 31.06
N ASP A 111 12.40 -6.32 30.44
CA ASP A 111 11.74 -5.24 29.71
C ASP A 111 10.42 -4.84 30.40
N LYS A 112 10.36 -3.61 30.95
CA LYS A 112 9.18 -3.06 31.64
C LYS A 112 7.94 -3.00 30.74
N TYR A 113 8.11 -2.79 29.44
CA TYR A 113 7.01 -2.64 28.49
C TYR A 113 6.29 -3.97 28.20
N LEU A 114 6.97 -5.10 28.39
CA LEU A 114 6.39 -6.44 28.26
C LEU A 114 5.53 -6.85 29.47
N ARG A 115 5.62 -6.11 30.59
CA ARG A 115 4.82 -6.34 31.81
C ARG A 115 3.52 -5.56 31.85
N ARG A 116 3.26 -4.72 30.85
CA ARG A 116 2.02 -3.94 30.75
C ARG A 116 0.87 -4.82 30.25
N ASP A 117 -0.33 -4.30 30.45
CA ASP A 117 -1.56 -4.87 29.91
C ASP A 117 -2.24 -3.84 28.99
N PRO A 118 -2.30 -4.09 27.66
CA PRO A 118 -1.66 -5.18 26.94
C PRO A 118 -0.12 -5.04 26.85
N PRO A 119 0.63 -6.12 26.59
CA PRO A 119 2.10 -6.06 26.49
C PRO A 119 2.54 -5.32 25.22
N LEU A 120 3.45 -4.35 25.38
CA LEU A 120 4.01 -3.58 24.25
C LEU A 120 5.28 -4.26 23.72
N SER A 121 5.08 -5.35 22.98
CA SER A 121 6.14 -6.24 22.47
C SER A 121 6.96 -5.68 21.31
N ALA A 122 6.40 -4.74 20.55
CA ALA A 122 7.07 -4.14 19.42
C ALA A 122 7.97 -2.98 19.85
N VAL A 123 9.15 -2.92 19.25
CA VAL A 123 10.05 -1.77 19.28
C VAL A 123 10.13 -1.22 17.88
N MET A 124 9.73 0.03 17.71
CA MET A 124 9.62 0.71 16.44
C MET A 124 10.55 1.90 16.40
N HIS A 125 11.43 1.95 15.41
CA HIS A 125 12.28 3.10 15.14
C HIS A 125 11.76 3.78 13.87
N LEU A 126 11.26 5.00 14.00
CA LEU A 126 10.64 5.75 12.92
C LEU A 126 11.50 6.98 12.58
N GLU A 127 12.06 7.00 11.38
CA GLU A 127 12.68 8.19 10.77
C GLU A 127 11.75 8.66 9.65
N LEU A 128 10.84 9.58 9.96
CA LEU A 128 9.74 9.98 9.07
C LEU A 128 10.03 11.29 8.31
N LYS A 129 11.25 11.82 8.42
CA LYS A 129 11.66 13.02 7.69
C LYS A 129 11.94 12.67 6.22
N HIS A 130 11.05 13.11 5.35
CA HIS A 130 11.21 13.01 3.90
C HIS A 130 11.97 14.22 3.34
N ASN A 131 12.71 14.01 2.25
CA ASN A 131 13.38 15.07 1.49
C ASN A 131 12.61 15.48 0.22
N HIS A 132 11.37 15.01 0.10
CA HIS A 132 10.47 15.26 -1.02
C HIS A 132 9.06 15.49 -0.47
N HIS A 133 8.21 16.15 -1.24
CA HIS A 133 6.79 16.25 -0.92
C HIS A 133 6.14 14.86 -1.05
N ILE A 134 5.33 14.45 -0.08
CA ILE A 134 4.69 13.13 -0.09
C ILE A 134 3.46 13.12 -1.02
N GLN A 135 2.67 14.20 -0.97
CA GLN A 135 1.46 14.39 -1.78
C GLN A 135 1.72 15.26 -3.01
N CYS A 136 2.58 14.80 -3.92
CA CYS A 136 2.82 15.49 -5.19
C CYS A 136 2.71 14.49 -6.33
N ASP A 137 2.05 14.88 -7.42
CA ASP A 137 1.79 14.03 -8.60
C ASP A 137 3.05 13.38 -9.17
N SER A 138 4.16 14.12 -9.13
CA SER A 138 5.48 13.64 -9.57
C SER A 138 5.97 12.41 -8.79
N VAL A 139 5.49 12.24 -7.55
CA VAL A 139 5.77 11.11 -6.65
C VAL A 139 4.67 10.05 -6.76
N LEU A 140 3.40 10.48 -6.69
CA LEU A 140 2.23 9.61 -6.65
C LEU A 140 2.12 8.69 -7.87
N LYS A 141 2.51 9.14 -9.06
CA LYS A 141 2.50 8.30 -10.28
C LYS A 141 3.36 7.04 -10.18
N TYR A 142 4.39 7.05 -9.32
CA TYR A 142 5.31 5.93 -9.15
C TYR A 142 4.87 4.90 -8.10
N LEU A 143 3.74 5.14 -7.42
CA LEU A 143 3.23 4.20 -6.43
C LEU A 143 2.88 2.84 -7.05
N ARG A 144 2.95 1.78 -6.24
CA ARG A 144 2.55 0.44 -6.68
C ARG A 144 1.04 0.35 -6.74
N ILE A 145 0.54 -0.36 -7.74
CA ILE A 145 -0.90 -0.62 -7.91
C ILE A 145 -1.42 -1.26 -6.62
N SER A 146 -2.53 -0.75 -6.10
CA SER A 146 -3.18 -1.35 -4.95
C SER A 146 -3.74 -2.73 -5.30
N GLN A 147 -3.94 -3.56 -4.27
CA GLN A 147 -4.48 -4.92 -4.48
C GLN A 147 -5.91 -4.87 -5.04
N ASN A 148 -6.75 -3.98 -4.52
CA ASN A 148 -8.13 -3.78 -4.99
C ASN A 148 -8.15 -3.38 -6.48
N VAL A 149 -7.32 -2.41 -6.87
CA VAL A 149 -7.22 -2.00 -8.29
C VAL A 149 -6.68 -3.13 -9.16
N THR A 150 -5.73 -3.92 -8.66
CA THR A 150 -5.24 -5.10 -9.39
C THR A 150 -6.38 -6.09 -9.67
N GLU A 151 -7.20 -6.40 -8.66
CA GLU A 151 -8.35 -7.28 -8.78
C GLU A 151 -9.41 -6.72 -9.74
N GLU A 152 -9.64 -5.40 -9.70
CA GLU A 152 -10.54 -4.73 -10.62
C GLU A 152 -10.06 -4.82 -12.08
N PHE A 153 -8.77 -4.59 -12.36
CA PHE A 153 -8.21 -4.79 -13.70
C PHE A 153 -8.29 -6.25 -14.15
N GLU A 154 -8.13 -7.21 -13.24
CA GLU A 154 -8.34 -8.63 -13.55
C GLU A 154 -9.80 -8.96 -13.88
N CYS A 155 -10.79 -8.22 -13.34
CA CYS A 155 -12.18 -8.30 -13.80
C CYS A 155 -12.30 -7.81 -15.24
N TYR A 156 -11.79 -6.62 -15.58
CA TYR A 156 -11.84 -6.09 -16.94
C TYR A 156 -11.25 -7.06 -17.97
N PHE A 157 -10.11 -7.68 -17.64
CA PHE A 157 -9.47 -8.65 -18.55
C PHE A 157 -10.29 -9.93 -18.71
N ARG A 158 -11.00 -10.38 -17.66
CA ARG A 158 -11.93 -11.51 -17.75
C ARG A 158 -13.14 -11.19 -18.62
N ASP A 159 -13.58 -9.93 -18.59
CA ASP A 159 -14.68 -9.43 -19.42
C ASP A 159 -14.25 -9.20 -20.89
N GLY A 160 -12.98 -9.50 -21.23
CA GLY A 160 -12.46 -9.44 -22.58
C GLY A 160 -11.87 -8.10 -22.99
N LEU A 161 -11.81 -7.13 -22.08
CA LEU A 161 -11.26 -5.80 -22.38
C LEU A 161 -9.75 -5.89 -22.60
N THR A 162 -9.29 -5.16 -23.60
CA THR A 162 -7.87 -4.93 -23.83
C THR A 162 -7.30 -4.00 -22.75
N PRO A 163 -5.97 -3.98 -22.53
CA PRO A 163 -5.33 -3.06 -21.59
C PRO A 163 -5.67 -1.58 -21.81
N ILE A 164 -5.94 -1.17 -23.05
CA ILE A 164 -6.27 0.21 -23.41
C ILE A 164 -7.71 0.51 -22.96
N GLU A 165 -8.68 -0.30 -23.39
CA GLU A 165 -10.10 -0.15 -23.00
C GLU A 165 -10.27 -0.24 -21.47
N ALA A 166 -9.55 -1.17 -20.83
CA ALA A 166 -9.55 -1.30 -19.37
C ALA A 166 -9.07 -0.02 -18.68
N CYS A 167 -8.03 0.65 -19.21
CA CYS A 167 -7.59 1.95 -18.69
C CYS A 167 -8.67 3.03 -18.87
N GLU A 168 -9.31 3.10 -20.03
CA GLU A 168 -10.34 4.11 -20.32
C GLU A 168 -11.55 3.96 -19.40
N VAL A 169 -12.06 2.73 -19.26
CA VAL A 169 -13.18 2.42 -18.35
C VAL A 169 -12.81 2.75 -16.91
N HIS A 170 -11.60 2.39 -16.48
CA HIS A 170 -11.14 2.68 -15.12
C HIS A 170 -11.00 4.17 -14.86
N GLU A 171 -10.46 4.93 -15.82
CA GLU A 171 -10.31 6.38 -15.72
C GLU A 171 -11.68 7.07 -15.63
N ILE A 172 -12.65 6.65 -16.44
CA ILE A 172 -14.04 7.14 -16.35
C ILE A 172 -14.61 6.86 -14.96
N LYS A 173 -14.43 5.65 -14.43
CA LYS A 173 -14.87 5.29 -13.07
C LYS A 173 -14.25 6.21 -12.01
N ILE A 174 -12.96 6.54 -12.12
CA ILE A 174 -12.28 7.45 -11.19
C ILE A 174 -12.84 8.88 -11.30
N LYS A 175 -13.11 9.37 -12.52
CA LYS A 175 -13.68 10.71 -12.76
C LYS A 175 -15.06 10.90 -12.16
N LEU A 176 -15.85 9.82 -12.03
CA LEU A 176 -17.17 9.84 -11.41
C LEU A 176 -17.12 9.85 -9.87
N ASN A 177 -15.96 9.56 -9.27
CA ASN A 177 -15.78 9.54 -7.81
C ASN A 177 -15.38 10.92 -7.26
N GLN A 178 -15.63 11.12 -5.96
CA GLN A 178 -15.10 12.28 -5.24
C GLN A 178 -13.55 12.27 -5.25
N ASN A 179 -12.93 13.45 -5.31
CA ASN A 179 -11.47 13.64 -5.39
C ASN A 179 -10.82 13.09 -6.67
N ALA A 180 -11.52 13.16 -7.81
CA ALA A 180 -11.04 12.69 -9.11
C ALA A 180 -9.61 13.17 -9.43
N ASP A 181 -9.30 14.45 -9.27
CA ASP A 181 -7.99 15.03 -9.62
C ASP A 181 -6.82 14.35 -8.89
N ILE A 182 -6.96 14.14 -7.58
CA ILE A 182 -5.93 13.49 -6.74
C ILE A 182 -5.81 12.01 -7.12
N ASN A 183 -6.94 11.34 -7.31
CA ASN A 183 -6.97 9.91 -7.61
C ASN A 183 -6.42 9.59 -9.01
N LEU A 184 -6.59 10.51 -9.97
CA LEU A 184 -6.05 10.38 -11.33
C LEU A 184 -4.52 10.48 -11.34
N ALA A 185 -3.91 11.25 -10.44
CA ALA A 185 -2.46 11.36 -10.30
C ALA A 185 -1.84 10.18 -9.52
N ASP A 186 -2.64 9.49 -8.71
CA ASP A 186 -2.19 8.38 -7.86
C ASP A 186 -1.97 7.10 -8.67
N GLY A 187 -0.71 6.74 -8.90
CA GLY A 187 -0.34 5.54 -9.65
C GLY A 187 -0.70 4.21 -8.98
N SER A 188 -1.18 4.23 -7.72
CA SER A 188 -1.76 3.08 -7.01
C SER A 188 -3.25 2.90 -7.28
N LEU A 189 -3.94 3.98 -7.66
CA LEU A 189 -5.36 4.04 -8.02
C LEU A 189 -5.53 4.06 -9.54
N ASN A 190 -4.87 4.98 -10.23
CA ASN A 190 -4.84 5.13 -11.69
C ASN A 190 -3.48 4.65 -12.26
N PRO A 191 -3.28 3.35 -12.50
CA PRO A 191 -2.03 2.84 -13.03
C PRO A 191 -1.78 3.30 -14.47
N SER A 192 -0.53 3.66 -14.80
CA SER A 192 -0.19 3.97 -16.19
C SER A 192 -0.35 2.75 -17.10
N LEU A 193 -0.63 2.98 -18.37
CA LEU A 193 -0.83 1.93 -19.38
C LEU A 193 0.30 0.88 -19.39
N ARG A 194 1.55 1.30 -19.23
CA ARG A 194 2.70 0.38 -19.10
C ARG A 194 2.57 -0.59 -17.92
N LYS A 195 2.07 -0.13 -16.77
CA LYS A 195 1.81 -0.97 -15.60
C LYS A 195 0.65 -1.93 -15.88
N VAL A 196 -0.39 -1.48 -16.57
CA VAL A 196 -1.56 -2.30 -16.94
C VAL A 196 -1.17 -3.40 -17.93
N TYR A 197 -0.34 -3.12 -18.95
CA TYR A 197 0.24 -4.17 -19.80
C TYR A 197 1.00 -5.22 -19.00
N HIS A 198 1.81 -4.78 -18.01
CA HIS A 198 2.52 -5.72 -17.15
C HIS A 198 1.55 -6.61 -16.35
N LEU A 199 0.47 -6.03 -15.80
CA LEU A 199 -0.59 -6.80 -15.14
C LEU A 199 -1.23 -7.79 -16.11
N TYR A 200 -1.64 -7.35 -17.29
CA TYR A 200 -2.28 -8.18 -18.30
C TYR A 200 -1.42 -9.39 -18.71
N HIS A 201 -0.13 -9.19 -18.97
CA HIS A 201 0.78 -10.29 -19.28
C HIS A 201 1.01 -11.22 -18.09
N LYS A 202 1.02 -10.70 -16.86
CA LYS A 202 1.09 -11.52 -15.65
C LYS A 202 -0.18 -12.37 -15.51
N TRP A 203 -1.34 -11.75 -15.61
CA TRP A 203 -2.65 -12.41 -15.56
C TRP A 203 -2.78 -13.49 -16.64
N ARG A 204 -2.47 -13.16 -17.91
CA ARG A 204 -2.50 -14.13 -19.02
C ARG A 204 -1.63 -15.35 -18.78
N ARG A 205 -0.42 -15.18 -18.23
CA ARG A 205 0.46 -16.32 -17.92
C ARG A 205 -0.12 -17.23 -16.85
N VAL A 206 -0.74 -16.65 -15.83
CA VAL A 206 -1.41 -17.41 -14.75
C VAL A 206 -2.61 -18.16 -15.30
N THR A 207 -3.49 -17.48 -16.05
CA THR A 207 -4.69 -18.08 -16.65
C THR A 207 -4.34 -19.16 -17.68
N ALA A 208 -3.36 -18.91 -18.56
CA ALA A 208 -2.91 -19.89 -19.56
C ALA A 208 -2.24 -21.12 -18.93
N ALA A 209 -1.62 -20.99 -17.76
CA ALA A 209 -1.05 -22.11 -17.00
C ALA A 209 -2.10 -22.93 -16.24
N GLY A 210 -3.40 -22.65 -16.42
CA GLY A 210 -4.49 -23.35 -15.73
C GLY A 210 -4.62 -23.00 -14.25
N ALA A 211 -3.89 -21.99 -13.76
CA ALA A 211 -4.04 -21.52 -12.39
C ALA A 211 -5.32 -20.67 -12.29
N GLN A 212 -6.30 -21.15 -11.52
CA GLN A 212 -7.47 -20.37 -11.18
C GLN A 212 -7.04 -19.12 -10.39
N PRO A 213 -7.60 -17.93 -10.66
CA PRO A 213 -7.31 -16.75 -9.85
C PRO A 213 -7.72 -17.01 -8.39
N ILE A 214 -6.94 -16.44 -7.47
CA ILE A 214 -7.15 -16.57 -6.02
C ILE A 214 -8.56 -16.08 -5.70
N LYS A 215 -9.46 -16.98 -5.31
CA LYS A 215 -10.76 -16.60 -4.78
C LYS A 215 -10.53 -15.95 -3.42
N THR A 216 -10.83 -14.67 -3.28
CA THR A 216 -11.10 -14.06 -1.98
C THR A 216 -12.55 -14.33 -1.64
N ASP A 217 -12.78 -15.08 -0.56
CA ASP A 217 -14.10 -15.29 0.01
C ASP A 217 -14.58 -13.96 0.63
N THR A 218 -15.29 -13.15 -0.15
CA THR A 218 -16.10 -12.05 0.38
C THR A 218 -17.51 -12.15 -0.20
N SER A 219 -18.40 -12.71 0.61
CA SER A 219 -19.83 -12.83 0.37
C SER A 219 -20.51 -11.46 0.45
N GLU A 220 -20.38 -10.60 -0.55
CA GLU A 220 -21.08 -9.29 -0.53
C GLU A 220 -21.37 -8.66 -1.91
N ALA A 221 -21.11 -9.34 -3.03
CA ALA A 221 -21.38 -8.80 -4.36
C ALA A 221 -22.63 -9.43 -5.01
N LYS A 222 -23.83 -9.04 -4.56
CA LYS A 222 -25.10 -9.43 -5.23
C LYS A 222 -26.10 -8.30 -5.49
N MET A 223 -25.73 -7.04 -5.27
CA MET A 223 -26.67 -5.90 -5.40
C MET A 223 -26.33 -4.85 -6.48
N SER A 224 -25.41 -5.12 -7.40
CA SER A 224 -25.00 -4.11 -8.41
C SER A 224 -25.17 -4.57 -9.87
N ARG A 225 -25.88 -5.67 -10.12
CA ARG A 225 -25.90 -6.31 -11.45
C ARG A 225 -26.83 -5.65 -12.49
N ASP A 226 -27.76 -4.79 -12.07
CA ASP A 226 -28.82 -4.32 -12.97
C ASP A 226 -28.59 -2.91 -13.54
N SER A 227 -27.54 -2.19 -13.12
CA SER A 227 -27.34 -0.79 -13.56
C SER A 227 -26.29 -0.59 -14.66
N LEU A 228 -25.51 -1.63 -15.01
CA LEU A 228 -24.44 -1.54 -16.02
C LEU A 228 -24.83 -2.11 -17.39
N THR A 229 -25.92 -2.89 -17.47
CA THR A 229 -26.45 -3.41 -18.73
C THR A 229 -27.18 -2.35 -19.56
N GLU A 230 -27.71 -1.28 -18.95
CA GLU A 230 -28.37 -0.20 -19.69
C GLU A 230 -27.38 0.76 -20.37
N THR A 231 -26.17 0.92 -19.82
CA THR A 231 -25.20 1.90 -20.36
C THR A 231 -24.51 1.40 -21.63
N VAL A 232 -24.36 0.08 -21.80
CA VAL A 232 -23.72 -0.53 -22.98
C VAL A 232 -24.69 -0.60 -24.18
N GLN A 233 -25.99 -0.53 -23.95
CA GLN A 233 -26.99 -0.59 -25.02
C GLN A 233 -27.24 0.77 -25.70
N CYS A 234 -26.89 1.88 -25.05
CA CYS A 234 -27.05 3.23 -25.62
C CYS A 234 -25.95 3.65 -26.61
N LEU A 235 -24.81 2.96 -26.67
CA LEU A 235 -23.71 3.32 -27.59
C LEU A 235 -23.77 2.60 -28.94
N ASN A 236 -24.51 1.49 -29.05
CA ASN A 236 -24.59 0.71 -30.30
C ASN A 236 -25.71 1.13 -31.26
N ASN A 237 -26.59 2.07 -30.88
CA ASN A 237 -27.73 2.47 -31.71
C ASN A 237 -27.56 3.78 -32.50
N HIS A 238 -26.39 4.44 -32.43
CA HIS A 238 -26.15 5.72 -33.12
C HIS A 238 -25.25 5.67 -34.36
N SER A 239 -24.90 4.49 -34.88
CA SER A 239 -24.05 4.35 -36.08
C SER A 239 -24.76 3.76 -37.30
N SER A 240 -26.09 3.86 -37.41
CA SER A 240 -26.81 3.41 -38.60
C SER A 240 -28.00 4.30 -38.96
N THR A 241 -27.72 5.55 -39.33
CA THR A 241 -28.60 6.34 -40.22
C THR A 241 -27.79 7.49 -40.81
N GLN A 242 -27.35 7.34 -42.07
CA GLN A 242 -27.42 8.34 -43.15
C GLN A 242 -26.53 7.90 -44.32
N LEU A 243 -27.16 7.28 -45.33
CA LEU A 243 -26.72 7.29 -46.72
C LEU A 243 -27.97 6.93 -47.56
N CYS A 244 -28.72 7.97 -47.93
CA CYS A 244 -29.56 8.11 -49.13
C CYS A 244 -29.92 9.60 -49.24
#